data_AF-A0A062U901-F1
#
_entry.id   AF-A0A062U901-F1
#
_cell.length_a   1.000
_cell.length_b   1.000
_cell.length_c   1.000
_cell.angle_alpha   90.00
_cell.angle_beta   90.00
_cell.angle_gamma   90.00
#
_symmetry.space_group_name_H-M   'P 1'
#
loop_
_entity.id
_entity.type
_entity.pdbx_description
1 polymer ?
#
loop_
_entity_poly.entity_id
_entity_poly.type
_entity_poly.pdbx_seq_one_letter_code
_entity_poly.pdbx_strand_id
1 'polypeptide(L)'
;MAGSPALAEAIRQTLIRTGFEAHVHPTRGLDHGAWVPLQLIYPKADIPVLQLSISMNQTPEWHYRLGKALASYRDEGVLIIGSGALTHNLRALFTTPFELESPVPDWVSTFADWVDEKTLAGDDTAVLNALEMGPHGLTNHPTPEHILPLFVALGAGCEGPRQLLHKSTTYGVLRMDAFAFGAHVQAA
;
A
#
# COMPACT_ATOMS: atom_id res chain seq x y z
N MET A 1 -2.67 19.91 -5.90
CA MET A 1 -3.33 19.62 -4.60
C MET A 1 -2.63 20.45 -3.54
N ALA A 2 -3.40 21.07 -2.64
CA ALA A 2 -2.82 21.77 -1.50
C ALA A 2 -2.27 20.74 -0.48
N GLY A 3 -1.25 21.11 0.29
CA GLY A 3 -0.79 20.33 1.44
C GLY A 3 -1.45 20.78 2.75
N SER A 4 -1.15 20.08 3.84
CA SER A 4 -1.53 20.50 5.20
C SER A 4 -0.30 20.55 6.12
N PRO A 5 0.39 21.72 6.21
CA PRO A 5 1.61 21.85 7.01
C PRO A 5 1.39 21.51 8.49
N ALA A 6 0.24 21.87 9.06
CA ALA A 6 -0.10 21.57 10.45
C ALA A 6 -0.23 20.06 10.69
N LEU A 7 -0.90 19.33 9.78
CA LEU A 7 -1.03 17.89 9.88
C LEU A 7 0.32 17.19 9.64
N ALA A 8 1.15 17.69 8.72
CA ALA A 8 2.49 17.15 8.48
C ALA A 8 3.37 17.23 9.74
N GLU A 9 3.32 18.35 10.45
CA GLU A 9 4.05 18.53 11.71
C GLU A 9 3.50 17.65 12.83
N ALA A 10 2.17 17.52 12.94
CA ALA A 10 1.55 16.62 13.92
C ALA A 10 1.97 15.16 13.68
N ILE A 11 1.91 14.69 12.43
CA ILE A 11 2.36 13.34 12.05
C ILE A 11 3.85 13.17 12.39
N ARG A 12 4.71 14.14 12.05
CA ARG A 12 6.14 14.10 12.38
C ARG A 12 6.37 13.90 13.88
N GLN A 13 5.66 14.65 14.73
CA GLN A 13 5.76 14.54 16.19
C GLN A 13 5.31 13.16 16.69
N THR A 14 4.21 12.63 16.15
CA THR A 14 3.73 11.29 16.49
C THR A 14 4.74 10.21 16.09
N LEU A 15 5.33 10.31 14.90
CA LEU A 15 6.37 9.39 14.43
C LEU A 15 7.61 9.42 15.34
N ILE A 16 8.10 10.61 15.70
CA ILE A 16 9.23 10.74 16.64
C ILE A 16 8.92 10.11 18.00
N ARG A 17 7.75 10.40 18.56
CA ARG A 17 7.31 9.84 19.85
C ARG A 17 7.17 8.33 19.82
N THR A 18 6.85 7.75 18.67
CA THR A 18 6.72 6.29 18.47
C THR A 18 8.03 5.62 18.02
N GLY A 19 9.14 6.36 18.02
CA GLY A 19 10.48 5.82 17.80
C GLY A 19 10.96 5.81 16.35
N PHE A 20 10.35 6.62 15.48
CA PHE A 20 10.80 6.81 14.10
C PHE A 20 11.62 8.10 13.95
N GLU A 21 12.60 8.06 13.05
CA GLU A 21 13.20 9.28 12.55
C GLU A 21 12.28 9.88 11.47
N ALA A 22 11.86 11.13 11.63
CA ALA A 22 10.93 11.79 10.72
C ALA A 22 11.30 13.25 10.48
N HIS A 23 11.31 13.64 9.20
CA HIS A 23 11.62 14.99 8.73
C HIS A 23 10.51 15.48 7.80
N VAL A 24 10.18 16.76 7.88
CA VAL A 24 9.22 17.39 6.95
C VAL A 24 9.99 17.99 5.77
N HIS A 25 9.56 17.67 4.55
CA HIS A 25 10.10 18.26 3.33
C HIS A 25 9.07 19.20 2.70
N PRO A 26 9.19 20.54 2.90
CA PRO A 26 8.11 21.48 2.60
C PRO A 26 7.82 21.67 1.11
N THR A 27 8.79 21.36 0.23
CA THR A 27 8.71 21.63 -1.20
C THR A 27 8.64 20.39 -2.09
N ARG A 28 8.54 19.18 -1.50
CA ARG A 28 8.51 17.95 -2.29
C ARG A 28 7.13 17.82 -2.94
N GLY A 29 7.10 17.69 -4.26
CA GLY A 29 5.87 17.41 -5.01
C GLY A 29 5.40 15.97 -4.83
N LEU A 30 4.16 15.70 -5.27
CA LEU A 30 3.64 14.33 -5.33
C LEU A 30 4.39 13.54 -6.40
N ASP A 31 4.84 12.33 -6.05
CA ASP A 31 5.34 11.39 -7.04
C ASP A 31 4.19 10.72 -7.82
N HIS A 32 4.56 9.93 -8.84
CA HIS A 32 3.60 9.26 -9.71
C HIS A 32 2.67 8.30 -8.94
N GLY A 33 3.20 7.59 -7.93
CA GLY A 33 2.45 6.64 -7.12
C GLY A 33 1.38 7.31 -6.25
N ALA A 34 1.62 8.55 -5.81
CA ALA A 34 0.60 9.34 -5.12
C ALA A 34 -0.36 10.04 -6.09
N TRP A 35 0.16 10.62 -7.18
CA TRP A 35 -0.63 11.45 -8.09
C TRP A 35 -1.68 10.68 -8.89
N VAL A 36 -1.33 9.52 -9.48
CA VAL A 36 -2.25 8.73 -10.32
C VAL A 36 -3.53 8.31 -9.59
N PRO A 37 -3.48 7.60 -8.44
CA PRO A 37 -4.71 7.17 -7.77
C PRO A 37 -5.54 8.37 -7.28
N LEU A 38 -4.90 9.44 -6.82
CA LEU A 38 -5.61 10.62 -6.33
C LEU A 38 -6.32 11.39 -7.45
N GLN A 39 -5.77 11.42 -8.67
CA GLN A 39 -6.48 12.01 -9.81
C GLN A 39 -7.74 11.23 -10.19
N LEU A 40 -7.76 9.91 -9.97
CA LEU A 40 -8.93 9.07 -10.25
C LEU A 40 -9.99 9.19 -9.15
N ILE A 41 -9.58 9.18 -7.89
CA ILE A 41 -10.49 9.17 -6.73
C ILE A 41 -11.01 10.60 -6.43
N TYR A 42 -10.13 11.62 -6.51
CA TYR A 42 -10.44 13.02 -6.18
C TYR A 42 -9.99 13.98 -7.30
N PRO A 43 -10.61 13.92 -8.50
CA PRO A 43 -10.19 14.69 -9.67
C PRO A 43 -10.25 16.21 -9.48
N LYS A 44 -11.06 16.71 -8.55
CA LYS A 44 -11.18 18.14 -8.23
C LYS A 44 -10.01 18.68 -7.41
N ALA A 45 -9.19 17.81 -6.81
CA ALA A 45 -8.04 18.20 -5.99
C ALA A 45 -8.35 19.18 -4.85
N ASP A 46 -9.55 19.05 -4.27
CA ASP A 46 -10.13 19.90 -3.23
C ASP A 46 -9.85 19.41 -1.79
N ILE A 47 -9.20 18.25 -1.65
CA ILE A 47 -8.76 17.70 -0.36
C ILE A 47 -7.24 17.95 -0.21
N PRO A 48 -6.77 18.43 0.97
CA PRO A 48 -5.34 18.53 1.24
C PRO A 48 -4.65 17.16 1.26
N VAL A 49 -3.48 17.06 0.62
CA VAL A 49 -2.71 15.81 0.51
C VAL A 49 -1.32 15.98 1.08
N LEU A 50 -0.87 14.98 1.82
CA LEU A 50 0.49 14.85 2.32
C LEU A 50 1.08 13.54 1.81
N GLN A 51 2.37 13.54 1.51
CA GLN A 51 3.07 12.33 1.10
C GLN A 51 4.00 11.85 2.23
N LEU A 52 3.90 10.58 2.58
CA LEU A 52 4.81 9.89 3.48
C LEU A 52 5.68 8.93 2.67
N SER A 53 7.00 8.99 2.85
CA SER A 53 7.92 8.07 2.16
C SER A 53 7.94 6.69 2.82
N ILE A 54 8.08 5.65 2.00
CA ILE A 54 8.47 4.30 2.43
C ILE A 54 10.00 4.16 2.43
N SER A 55 10.53 3.14 3.12
CA SER A 55 11.97 2.87 3.17
C SER A 55 12.28 1.46 2.69
N MET A 56 12.98 1.34 1.56
CA MET A 56 13.37 0.03 1.00
C MET A 56 14.36 -0.75 1.87
N ASN A 57 15.00 -0.08 2.84
CA ASN A 57 15.98 -0.68 3.74
C ASN A 57 15.35 -1.15 5.07
N GLN A 58 14.03 -1.11 5.19
CA GLN A 58 13.31 -1.46 6.41
C GLN A 58 12.43 -2.69 6.20
N THR A 59 12.18 -3.44 7.28
CA THR A 59 11.44 -4.70 7.22
C THR A 59 9.94 -4.48 7.03
N PRO A 60 9.17 -5.51 6.62
CA PRO A 60 7.71 -5.47 6.61
C PRO A 60 7.11 -5.02 7.96
N GLU A 61 7.63 -5.53 9.07
CA GLU A 61 7.17 -5.18 10.44
C GLU A 61 7.43 -3.71 10.75
N TRP A 62 8.53 -3.12 10.26
CA TRP A 62 8.79 -1.70 10.43
C TRP A 62 7.69 -0.86 9.78
N HIS A 63 7.26 -1.23 8.56
CA HIS A 63 6.18 -0.55 7.84
C HIS A 63 4.81 -0.78 8.49
N TYR A 64 4.56 -1.98 9.00
CA TYR A 64 3.36 -2.26 9.79
C TYR A 64 3.29 -1.41 11.07
N ARG A 65 4.41 -1.28 11.81
CA ARG A 65 4.50 -0.38 12.97
C ARG A 65 4.31 1.08 12.57
N LEU A 66 4.83 1.49 11.40
CA LEU A 66 4.61 2.83 10.86
C LEU A 66 3.11 3.08 10.66
N GLY A 67 2.39 2.12 10.05
CA GLY A 67 0.94 2.16 9.93
C GLY A 67 0.24 2.31 11.28
N LYS A 68 0.61 1.48 12.26
CA LYS A 68 0.05 1.55 13.63
C LYS A 68 0.26 2.91 14.29
N ALA A 69 1.43 3.53 14.10
CA ALA A 69 1.71 4.87 14.64
C ALA A 69 0.80 5.96 14.03
N LEU A 70 0.22 5.70 12.86
CA LEU A 70 -0.69 6.62 12.16
C LEU A 70 -2.17 6.31 12.42
N ALA A 71 -2.49 5.18 13.04
CA ALA A 71 -3.85 4.64 13.11
C ALA A 71 -4.88 5.60 13.70
N SER A 72 -4.50 6.39 14.72
CA SER A 72 -5.39 7.34 15.41
C SER A 72 -5.84 8.51 14.52
N TYR A 73 -5.07 8.88 13.49
CA TYR A 73 -5.45 9.98 12.60
C TYR A 73 -6.70 9.66 11.77
N ARG A 74 -7.06 8.38 11.64
CA ARG A 74 -8.32 7.97 10.99
C ARG A 74 -9.54 8.50 11.77
N ASP A 75 -9.47 8.50 13.08
CA ASP A 75 -10.52 9.03 13.97
C ASP A 75 -10.58 10.57 13.91
N GLU A 76 -9.52 11.20 13.41
CA GLU A 76 -9.42 12.64 13.14
C GLU A 76 -9.81 13.02 11.70
N GLY A 77 -10.38 12.09 10.93
CA GLY A 77 -10.85 12.33 9.56
C GLY A 77 -9.75 12.27 8.49
N VAL A 78 -8.60 11.65 8.79
CA VAL A 78 -7.52 11.44 7.81
C VAL A 78 -7.68 10.11 7.10
N LEU A 79 -7.78 10.14 5.77
CA LEU A 79 -7.69 8.94 4.94
C LEU A 79 -6.20 8.58 4.70
N ILE A 80 -5.82 7.37 5.11
CA ILE A 80 -4.47 6.82 4.88
C ILE A 80 -4.51 5.91 3.66
N ILE A 81 -3.71 6.22 2.64
CA ILE A 81 -3.65 5.46 1.39
C ILE A 81 -2.25 4.86 1.24
N GLY A 82 -2.17 3.52 1.19
CA GLY A 82 -0.99 2.81 0.71
C GLY A 82 -1.10 2.57 -0.78
N SER A 83 -0.35 3.34 -1.59
CA SER A 83 -0.34 3.19 -3.05
C SER A 83 0.87 2.37 -3.49
N GLY A 84 0.63 1.24 -4.15
CA GLY A 84 1.64 0.29 -4.59
C GLY A 84 1.05 -0.67 -5.64
N ALA A 85 1.61 -1.88 -5.72
CA ALA A 85 1.07 -2.94 -6.59
C ALA A 85 1.21 -4.30 -5.91
N LEU A 86 0.16 -5.13 -6.00
CA LEU A 86 0.17 -6.44 -5.34
C LEU A 86 1.14 -7.41 -6.03
N THR A 87 1.41 -7.23 -7.33
CA THR A 87 2.48 -7.90 -8.08
C THR A 87 3.25 -6.88 -8.90
N HIS A 88 4.58 -6.97 -8.94
CA HIS A 88 5.41 -5.96 -9.59
C HIS A 88 6.76 -6.52 -10.07
N ASN A 89 6.72 -7.30 -11.15
CA ASN A 89 7.94 -7.76 -11.83
C ASN A 89 8.10 -7.09 -13.20
N LEU A 90 8.68 -5.89 -13.20
CA LEU A 90 8.95 -5.15 -14.44
C LEU A 90 9.94 -5.87 -15.36
N ARG A 91 10.83 -6.71 -14.82
CA ARG A 91 11.72 -7.52 -15.66
C ARG A 91 10.89 -8.44 -16.55
N ALA A 92 9.91 -9.16 -15.98
CA ALA A 92 9.02 -10.01 -16.75
C ALA A 92 8.21 -9.22 -17.79
N LEU A 93 7.74 -8.02 -17.41
CA LEU A 93 7.02 -7.11 -18.30
C LEU A 93 7.84 -6.64 -19.50
N PHE A 94 9.15 -6.39 -19.31
CA PHE A 94 10.02 -5.91 -20.39
C PHE A 94 10.66 -7.03 -21.22
N THR A 95 10.74 -8.26 -20.70
CA THR A 95 11.31 -9.41 -21.45
C THR A 95 10.26 -10.24 -22.19
N THR A 96 8.98 -10.02 -21.91
CA THR A 96 7.86 -10.77 -22.49
C THR A 96 6.87 -9.77 -23.08
N PRO A 97 6.32 -10.00 -24.29
CA PRO A 97 5.40 -9.04 -24.92
C PRO A 97 3.99 -9.14 -24.33
N PHE A 98 3.84 -8.79 -23.05
CA PHE A 98 2.51 -8.70 -22.44
C PHE A 98 1.77 -7.46 -22.99
N GLU A 99 0.68 -7.72 -23.70
CA GLU A 99 -0.34 -6.71 -24.03
C GLU A 99 -1.27 -6.45 -22.84
N LEU A 100 -2.03 -5.35 -22.88
CA LEU A 100 -2.88 -4.87 -21.78
C LEU A 100 -3.77 -5.96 -21.15
N GLU A 101 -4.42 -6.76 -22.01
CA GLU A 101 -5.37 -7.82 -21.65
C GLU A 101 -4.74 -9.22 -21.72
N SER A 102 -3.41 -9.31 -21.61
CA SER A 102 -2.73 -10.61 -21.64
C SER A 102 -3.25 -11.53 -20.54
N PRO A 103 -3.36 -12.85 -20.81
CA PRO A 103 -3.72 -13.81 -19.79
C PRO A 103 -2.78 -13.71 -18.58
N VAL A 104 -3.37 -13.83 -17.39
CA VAL A 104 -2.62 -13.79 -16.13
C VAL A 104 -1.86 -15.11 -15.96
N PRO A 105 -0.51 -15.10 -15.88
CA PRO A 105 0.24 -16.31 -15.63
C PRO A 105 -0.05 -16.89 -14.24
N ASP A 106 0.07 -18.21 -14.08
CA ASP A 106 -0.19 -18.90 -12.82
C ASP A 106 0.64 -18.35 -11.65
N TRP A 107 1.91 -18.01 -11.89
CA TRP A 107 2.77 -17.47 -10.84
C TRP A 107 2.30 -16.10 -10.33
N VAL A 108 1.52 -15.34 -11.12
CA VAL A 108 0.93 -14.06 -10.72
C VAL A 108 -0.37 -14.28 -9.97
N SER A 109 -1.29 -15.07 -10.53
CA SER A 109 -2.61 -15.30 -9.92
C SER A 109 -2.49 -16.03 -8.59
N THR A 110 -1.67 -17.08 -8.50
CA THR A 110 -1.51 -17.85 -7.26
C THR A 110 -0.91 -17.05 -6.11
N PHE A 111 0.08 -16.19 -6.38
CA PHE A 111 0.64 -15.31 -5.37
C PHE A 111 -0.39 -14.30 -4.87
N ALA A 112 -1.02 -13.57 -5.79
CA ALA A 112 -1.91 -12.49 -5.42
C ALA A 112 -3.20 -13.01 -4.76
N ASP A 113 -3.75 -14.13 -5.22
CA ASP A 113 -4.90 -14.78 -4.58
C ASP A 113 -4.56 -15.30 -3.18
N TRP A 114 -3.33 -15.79 -2.98
CA TRP A 114 -2.85 -16.15 -1.65
C TRP A 114 -2.73 -14.91 -0.73
N VAL A 115 -2.22 -13.78 -1.22
CA VAL A 115 -2.15 -12.55 -0.41
C VAL A 115 -3.55 -12.00 -0.11
N ASP A 116 -4.49 -12.04 -1.07
CA ASP A 116 -5.90 -11.68 -0.85
C ASP A 116 -6.48 -12.51 0.29
N GLU A 117 -6.36 -13.84 0.21
CA GLU A 117 -6.87 -14.78 1.20
C GLU A 117 -6.31 -14.49 2.59
N LYS A 118 -4.98 -14.37 2.73
CA LYS A 118 -4.34 -14.11 4.04
C LYS A 118 -4.69 -12.76 4.60
N THR A 119 -4.80 -11.75 3.74
CA THR A 119 -5.22 -10.39 4.13
C THR A 119 -6.62 -10.41 4.71
N LEU A 120 -7.58 -11.03 4.01
CA LEU A 120 -8.98 -11.10 4.45
C LEU A 120 -9.18 -12.01 5.66
N ALA A 121 -8.35 -13.05 5.82
CA ALA A 121 -8.39 -13.96 6.96
C ALA A 121 -7.81 -13.37 8.26
N GLY A 122 -7.20 -12.18 8.22
CA GLY A 122 -6.58 -11.59 9.40
C GLY A 122 -5.15 -12.08 9.69
N ASP A 123 -4.52 -12.81 8.75
CA ASP A 123 -3.20 -13.42 8.95
C ASP A 123 -2.06 -12.44 8.63
N ASP A 124 -1.86 -11.48 9.52
CA ASP A 124 -0.85 -10.43 9.34
C ASP A 124 0.57 -11.01 9.23
N THR A 125 0.85 -12.11 9.94
CA THR A 125 2.16 -12.78 9.86
C THR A 125 2.42 -13.29 8.44
N ALA A 126 1.45 -13.97 7.82
CA ALA A 126 1.61 -14.45 6.45
C ALA A 126 1.73 -13.29 5.45
N VAL A 127 0.92 -12.24 5.59
CA VAL A 127 0.96 -11.08 4.66
C VAL A 127 2.29 -10.34 4.77
N LEU A 128 2.80 -10.08 5.98
CA LEU A 128 4.09 -9.41 6.16
C LEU A 128 5.27 -10.24 5.61
N ASN A 129 5.14 -11.56 5.61
CA ASN A 129 6.16 -12.47 5.08
C ASN A 129 5.79 -13.02 3.69
N ALA A 130 4.92 -12.32 2.93
CA ALA A 130 4.39 -12.82 1.67
C ALA A 130 5.48 -13.17 0.65
N LEU A 131 6.61 -12.44 0.63
CA LEU A 131 7.69 -12.71 -0.32
C LEU A 131 8.41 -14.04 -0.04
N GLU A 132 8.44 -14.45 1.22
CA GLU A 132 9.13 -15.67 1.68
C GLU A 132 8.17 -16.86 1.77
N MET A 133 6.95 -16.64 2.26
CA MET A 133 5.95 -17.69 2.50
C MET A 133 4.99 -17.89 1.33
N GLY A 134 4.74 -16.84 0.54
CA GLY A 134 3.78 -16.86 -0.54
C GLY A 134 4.32 -17.61 -1.77
N PRO A 135 3.46 -18.30 -2.52
CA PRO A 135 3.88 -18.99 -3.74
C PRO A 135 4.42 -17.97 -4.73
N HIS A 136 5.62 -18.19 -5.27
CA HIS A 136 6.26 -17.28 -6.24
C HIS A 136 6.48 -15.84 -5.73
N GLY A 137 6.62 -15.63 -4.42
CA GLY A 137 6.79 -14.29 -3.83
C GLY A 137 7.92 -13.47 -4.45
N LEU A 138 9.14 -14.00 -4.44
CA LEU A 138 10.31 -13.35 -5.08
C LEU A 138 10.22 -13.25 -6.60
N THR A 139 9.38 -14.07 -7.25
CA THR A 139 9.11 -13.93 -8.69
C THR A 139 8.18 -12.75 -8.95
N ASN A 140 7.17 -12.53 -8.10
CA ASN A 140 6.27 -11.38 -8.22
C ASN A 140 6.90 -10.07 -7.77
N HIS A 141 7.82 -10.14 -6.82
CA HIS A 141 8.54 -8.99 -6.27
C HIS A 141 10.03 -9.31 -6.18
N PRO A 142 10.79 -9.09 -7.27
CA PRO A 142 12.25 -9.17 -7.22
C PRO A 142 12.86 -8.19 -6.20
N THR A 143 12.14 -7.11 -5.91
CA THR A 143 12.41 -6.12 -4.87
C THR A 143 11.08 -5.77 -4.18
N PRO A 144 11.08 -5.37 -2.89
CA PRO A 144 9.85 -5.32 -2.08
C PRO A 144 9.05 -4.02 -2.24
N GLU A 145 9.58 -2.99 -2.91
CA GLU A 145 9.14 -1.60 -2.76
C GLU A 145 7.66 -1.36 -3.10
N HIS A 146 7.07 -2.14 -4.00
CA HIS A 146 5.67 -2.00 -4.40
C HIS A 146 4.68 -2.71 -3.48
N ILE A 147 5.13 -3.67 -2.65
CA ILE A 147 4.28 -4.32 -1.64
C ILE A 147 4.37 -3.61 -0.27
N LEU A 148 5.44 -2.89 0.04
CA LEU A 148 5.61 -2.18 1.32
C LEU A 148 4.44 -1.24 1.71
N PRO A 149 3.80 -0.50 0.77
CA PRO A 149 2.64 0.35 1.10
C PRO A 149 1.45 -0.43 1.68
N LEU A 150 1.25 -1.70 1.29
CA LEU A 150 0.20 -2.55 1.84
C LEU A 150 0.40 -2.73 3.36
N PHE A 151 1.63 -2.92 3.80
CA PHE A 151 1.94 -3.15 5.22
C PHE A 151 1.65 -1.92 6.08
N VAL A 152 1.86 -0.72 5.53
CA VAL A 152 1.49 0.54 6.20
C VAL A 152 -0.04 0.66 6.32
N ALA A 153 -0.78 0.40 5.24
CA ALA A 153 -2.24 0.45 5.25
C ALA A 153 -2.85 -0.59 6.21
N LEU A 154 -2.29 -1.80 6.21
CA LEU A 154 -2.67 -2.89 7.12
C LEU A 154 -2.45 -2.50 8.58
N GLY A 155 -1.27 -1.97 8.91
CA GLY A 155 -0.96 -1.52 10.27
C GLY A 155 -1.83 -0.35 10.72
N ALA A 156 -2.19 0.56 9.80
CA ALA A 156 -3.08 1.68 10.12
C ALA A 156 -4.50 1.20 10.42
N GLY A 157 -4.93 0.05 9.89
CA GLY A 157 -6.26 -0.51 10.09
C GLY A 157 -6.34 -1.85 10.81
N CYS A 158 -5.32 -2.22 11.57
CA CYS A 158 -5.16 -3.55 12.15
C CYS A 158 -6.29 -4.01 13.09
N GLU A 159 -7.01 -3.08 13.72
CA GLU A 159 -8.07 -3.36 14.70
C GLU A 159 -9.49 -3.45 14.09
N GLY A 160 -9.62 -3.33 12.76
CA GLY A 160 -10.93 -3.25 12.12
C GLY A 160 -11.17 -4.28 11.01
N PRO A 161 -12.40 -4.29 10.46
CA PRO A 161 -12.75 -5.13 9.32
C PRO A 161 -11.86 -4.86 8.10
N ARG A 162 -11.79 -5.87 7.23
CA ARG A 162 -10.97 -5.88 6.02
C ARG A 162 -11.86 -6.26 4.85
N GLN A 163 -11.71 -5.56 3.74
CA GLN A 163 -12.50 -5.80 2.53
C GLN A 163 -11.64 -5.66 1.30
N LEU A 164 -11.81 -6.58 0.35
CA LEU A 164 -11.31 -6.42 -1.01
C LEU A 164 -12.33 -5.57 -1.79
N LEU A 165 -11.92 -4.36 -2.16
CA LEU A 165 -12.75 -3.40 -2.89
C LEU A 165 -12.73 -3.62 -4.41
N HIS A 166 -11.58 -4.06 -4.92
CA HIS A 166 -11.36 -4.22 -6.36
C HIS A 166 -10.29 -5.28 -6.62
N LYS A 167 -10.45 -6.00 -7.73
CA LYS A 167 -9.50 -7.00 -8.19
C LYS A 167 -9.42 -6.95 -9.71
N SER A 168 -8.21 -6.74 -10.23
CA SER A 168 -7.96 -6.75 -11.68
C SER A 168 -6.49 -6.93 -11.98
N THR A 169 -6.19 -7.26 -13.22
CA THR A 169 -4.81 -7.41 -13.69
C THR A 169 -4.61 -6.61 -14.95
N THR A 170 -3.48 -5.92 -15.05
CA THR A 170 -3.05 -5.18 -16.23
C THR A 170 -1.74 -5.75 -16.74
N TYR A 171 -1.59 -5.86 -18.06
CA TYR A 171 -0.42 -6.45 -18.72
C TYR A 171 -0.12 -7.88 -18.25
N GLY A 172 -1.15 -8.63 -17.83
CA GLY A 172 -1.04 -10.00 -17.29
C GLY A 172 -0.28 -10.14 -15.96
N VAL A 173 0.62 -9.21 -15.59
CA VAL A 173 1.55 -9.37 -14.47
C VAL A 173 1.44 -8.31 -13.39
N LEU A 174 0.64 -7.26 -13.58
CA LEU A 174 0.42 -6.21 -12.58
C LEU A 174 -0.98 -6.35 -11.96
N ARG A 175 -1.05 -6.86 -10.73
CA ARG A 175 -2.28 -6.94 -9.94
C ARG A 175 -2.58 -5.60 -9.32
N MET A 176 -3.76 -5.08 -9.64
CA MET A 176 -4.25 -3.75 -9.29
C MET A 176 -5.30 -3.82 -8.19
N ASP A 177 -5.08 -4.70 -7.22
CA ASP A 177 -6.06 -5.00 -6.18
C ASP A 177 -6.12 -3.86 -5.17
N ALA A 178 -7.33 -3.59 -4.65
CA ALA A 178 -7.56 -2.53 -3.68
C ALA A 178 -8.23 -3.08 -2.43
N PHE A 179 -7.69 -2.73 -1.27
CA PHE A 179 -8.21 -3.16 0.03
C PHE A 179 -8.66 -1.95 0.85
N ALA A 180 -9.65 -2.18 1.71
CA ALA A 180 -10.03 -1.26 2.77
C ALA A 180 -9.81 -1.92 4.14
N PHE A 181 -9.35 -1.13 5.10
CA PHE A 181 -9.07 -1.57 6.48
C PHE A 181 -9.66 -0.59 7.49
N GLY A 182 -10.31 -1.09 8.55
CA GLY A 182 -10.78 -0.27 9.67
C GLY A 182 -12.29 -0.20 9.86
N ALA A 183 -12.73 0.46 10.94
CA ALA A 183 -14.12 0.52 11.38
C ALA A 183 -15.11 1.14 10.36
N HIS A 184 -14.61 1.89 9.37
CA HIS A 184 -15.43 2.45 8.28
C HIS A 184 -15.63 1.48 7.10
N VAL A 185 -15.02 0.29 7.15
CA VAL A 185 -15.28 -0.79 6.20
C VAL A 185 -16.61 -1.44 6.58
N GLN A 186 -17.59 -1.35 5.68
CA GLN A 186 -18.86 -2.06 5.87
C GLN A 186 -18.61 -3.56 5.74
N ALA A 187 -19.04 -4.34 6.74
CA ALA A 187 -19.10 -5.78 6.59
C ALA A 187 -20.07 -6.11 5.45
N ALA A 188 -19.59 -6.86 4.46
CA ALA A 188 -20.38 -7.35 3.34
C ALA A 188 -21.43 -8.37 3.80
#